data_AF-A0A662BZV7-F1
#
_entry.id   AF-A0A662BZV7-F1
#
_cell.length_a   1.000
_cell.length_b   1.000
_cell.length_c   1.000
_cell.angle_alpha   90.00
_cell.angle_beta   90.00
_cell.angle_gamma   90.00
#
_symmetry.space_group_name_H-M   'P 1'
#
loop_
_entity.id
_entity.type
_entity.pdbx_description
1 polymer ?
#
loop_
_entity_poly.entity_id
_entity_poly.type
_entity_poly.pdbx_seq_one_letter_code
_entity_poly.pdbx_strand_id
1 'polypeptide(L)'
;SFIDIENFAKNLDESYELFKEKSLKKRRIKHKDITPLIARLSQNQLFEKTKLGESTEGRSIFLLKAGTGKTKVLIWSQMHGDEPTATQALFDIFNFLSSNKEFSTEIKLILNNLSLYFIPMLNPDGAEVFKRRNGLNIDLNRDAVRLVANESKIFKKLRDEIEPDFGFNLHDQNPYYTVGNTNKPATMSFLAPAFNLEKDMNDKRKHSMQAIILMNRVLQKQIPGQVGRYFDAYGPTSMGDNMQKWGTRTILIESGEYPGDPERQQVRKLNFIAILSALKGISGGYCNTLEIKEYNEIPEINDARLFHLLIRKASVKKSGKKYTIDIGIHLNEKNNEDCTDFRIESEIFDLGDLSHYYGYEEINAEGMEIEQIDSRSNKKDDFALNIGDSADFTLTKNGEIKFLVENGQVSSI
;
A
#
# COMPACT_ATOMS: atom_id res chain seq x y z
N SER A 1 1.19 28.33 -2.00
CA SER A 1 0.47 28.28 -0.70
C SER A 1 -0.21 26.92 -0.59
N PHE A 2 -0.80 26.57 0.57
CA PHE A 2 -1.54 25.30 0.66
C PHE A 2 -2.74 25.27 -0.29
N ILE A 3 -3.50 26.36 -0.40
CA ILE A 3 -4.68 26.48 -1.28
C ILE A 3 -4.34 26.11 -2.73
N ASP A 4 -3.18 26.55 -3.23
CA ASP A 4 -2.73 26.22 -4.58
C ASP A 4 -2.40 24.71 -4.75
N ILE A 5 -1.88 24.06 -3.71
CA ILE A 5 -1.63 22.61 -3.75
C ILE A 5 -2.93 21.82 -3.58
N GLU A 6 -3.84 22.27 -2.72
CA GLU A 6 -5.17 21.69 -2.54
C GLU A 6 -5.98 21.74 -3.84
N ASN A 7 -6.00 22.90 -4.52
CA ASN A 7 -6.65 23.04 -5.82
C ASN A 7 -6.01 22.14 -6.88
N PHE A 8 -4.67 22.04 -6.89
CA PHE A 8 -3.97 21.12 -7.78
C PHE A 8 -4.38 19.66 -7.53
N ALA A 9 -4.37 19.21 -6.29
CA ALA A 9 -4.75 17.85 -5.93
C ALA A 9 -6.22 17.53 -6.25
N LYS A 10 -7.13 18.49 -6.03
CA LYS A 10 -8.53 18.38 -6.44
C LYS A 10 -8.66 18.22 -7.95
N ASN A 11 -7.98 19.06 -8.72
CA ASN A 11 -8.01 18.98 -10.18
C ASN A 11 -7.41 17.66 -10.69
N LEU A 12 -6.36 17.14 -10.05
CA LEU A 12 -5.80 15.82 -10.36
C LEU A 12 -6.83 14.71 -10.15
N ASP A 13 -7.60 14.76 -9.06
CA ASP A 13 -8.66 13.79 -8.78
C ASP A 13 -9.77 13.82 -9.85
N GLU A 14 -10.26 15.01 -10.16
CA GLU A 14 -11.34 15.23 -11.16
C GLU A 14 -10.92 14.82 -12.58
N SER A 15 -9.62 14.88 -12.89
CA SER A 15 -9.07 14.59 -14.22
C SER A 15 -8.27 13.28 -14.31
N TYR A 16 -8.27 12.47 -13.25
CA TYR A 16 -7.43 11.27 -13.13
C TYR A 16 -7.56 10.30 -14.33
N GLU A 17 -8.77 10.09 -14.84
CA GLU A 17 -9.02 9.19 -15.98
C GLU A 17 -8.34 9.61 -17.29
N LEU A 18 -7.89 10.87 -17.41
CA LEU A 18 -7.07 11.33 -18.54
C LEU A 18 -5.64 10.74 -18.49
N PHE A 19 -5.12 10.50 -17.29
CA PHE A 19 -3.74 10.08 -17.06
C PHE A 19 -3.63 8.58 -16.76
N LYS A 20 -4.72 7.95 -16.32
CA LYS A 20 -4.73 6.52 -15.99
C LYS A 20 -4.25 5.64 -17.15
N GLU A 21 -3.19 4.86 -16.93
CA GLU A 21 -2.74 3.85 -17.87
C GLU A 21 -3.75 2.70 -17.95
N LYS A 22 -4.43 2.62 -19.10
CA LYS A 22 -5.60 1.76 -19.33
C LYS A 22 -5.25 0.28 -19.52
N SER A 23 -4.00 -0.05 -19.83
CA SER A 23 -3.56 -1.45 -19.98
C SER A 23 -3.35 -2.17 -18.64
N LEU A 24 -3.00 -1.43 -17.58
CA LEU A 24 -2.81 -1.98 -16.23
C LEU A 24 -4.15 -1.98 -15.50
N LYS A 25 -4.95 -3.03 -15.68
CA LYS A 25 -6.31 -3.11 -15.08
C LYS A 25 -6.38 -3.97 -13.82
N LYS A 26 -5.45 -4.90 -13.67
CA LYS A 26 -5.37 -5.82 -12.53
C LYS A 26 -4.17 -5.46 -11.66
N ARG A 27 -4.25 -5.73 -10.36
CA ARG A 27 -3.15 -5.49 -9.44
C ARG A 27 -1.95 -6.42 -9.65
N ARG A 28 -2.17 -7.66 -10.08
CA ARG A 28 -1.08 -8.60 -10.41
C ARG A 28 -0.43 -8.21 -11.75
N ILE A 29 0.57 -7.34 -11.68
CA ILE A 29 1.38 -6.93 -12.84
C ILE A 29 2.73 -7.63 -12.84
N LYS A 30 3.16 -8.05 -14.03
CA LYS A 30 4.43 -8.73 -14.26
C LYS A 30 5.43 -7.83 -14.99
N HIS A 31 6.68 -8.25 -15.02
CA HIS A 31 7.73 -7.50 -15.72
C HIS A 31 7.41 -7.34 -17.22
N LYS A 32 6.82 -8.37 -17.83
CA LYS A 32 6.38 -8.35 -19.24
C LYS A 32 5.25 -7.36 -19.52
N ASP A 33 4.45 -7.00 -18.53
CA ASP A 33 3.31 -6.09 -18.71
C ASP A 33 3.78 -4.63 -18.75
N ILE A 34 4.83 -4.30 -18.00
CA ILE A 34 5.37 -2.94 -17.90
C ILE A 34 6.49 -2.63 -18.91
N THR A 35 7.23 -3.65 -19.38
CA THR A 35 8.37 -3.44 -20.30
C THR A 35 7.96 -2.76 -21.62
N PRO A 36 6.84 -3.14 -22.29
CA PRO A 36 6.36 -2.43 -23.47
C PRO A 36 5.99 -0.97 -23.19
N LEU A 37 5.42 -0.68 -22.01
CA LEU A 37 5.07 0.67 -21.59
C LEU A 37 6.32 1.54 -21.41
N ILE A 38 7.36 0.99 -20.76
CA ILE A 38 8.67 1.64 -20.61
C ILE A 38 9.32 1.91 -21.99
N ALA A 39 9.24 0.94 -22.90
CA ALA A 39 9.77 1.11 -24.25
C ALA A 39 9.07 2.25 -25.01
N ARG A 40 7.74 2.34 -24.91
CA ARG A 40 6.95 3.45 -25.49
C ARG A 40 7.32 4.79 -24.87
N LEU A 41 7.49 4.88 -23.54
CA LEU A 41 7.91 6.11 -22.87
C LEU A 41 9.27 6.60 -23.35
N SER A 42 10.21 5.69 -23.64
CA SER A 42 11.53 6.06 -24.17
C SER A 42 11.53 6.61 -25.61
N GLN A 43 10.39 6.56 -26.31
CA GLN A 43 10.22 7.24 -27.61
C GLN A 43 9.87 8.72 -27.42
N ASN A 44 9.39 9.11 -26.24
CA ASN A 44 9.16 10.50 -25.87
C ASN A 44 10.48 11.12 -25.37
N GLN A 45 10.89 12.25 -25.97
CA GLN A 45 12.12 12.96 -25.61
C GLN A 45 12.14 13.46 -24.15
N LEU A 46 10.98 13.48 -23.48
CA LEU A 46 10.87 13.80 -22.06
C LEU A 46 11.59 12.79 -21.15
N PHE A 47 11.65 11.51 -21.55
CA PHE A 47 12.19 10.44 -20.72
C PHE A 47 13.50 9.87 -21.26
N GLU A 48 14.52 9.87 -20.41
CA GLU A 48 15.75 9.13 -20.64
C GLU A 48 15.63 7.74 -19.97
N LYS A 49 15.71 6.67 -20.76
CA LYS A 49 15.64 5.29 -20.27
C LYS A 49 17.05 4.68 -20.19
N THR A 50 17.39 4.15 -19.02
CA THR A 50 18.63 3.40 -18.78
C THR A 50 18.31 2.01 -18.23
N LYS A 51 18.96 0.96 -18.77
CA LYS A 51 18.97 -0.36 -18.11
C LYS A 51 20.06 -0.35 -17.04
N LEU A 52 19.67 -0.42 -15.77
CA LEU A 52 20.60 -0.38 -14.64
C LEU A 52 21.36 -1.70 -14.46
N GLY A 53 20.74 -2.80 -14.87
CA GLY A 53 21.27 -4.15 -14.72
C GLY A 53 20.17 -5.20 -14.87
N GLU A 54 20.39 -6.36 -14.26
CA GLU A 54 19.44 -7.47 -14.24
C GLU A 54 19.22 -7.95 -12.80
N SER A 55 18.02 -8.44 -12.53
CA SER A 55 17.65 -9.14 -11.31
C SER A 55 18.42 -10.44 -11.16
N THR A 56 18.21 -11.15 -10.06
CA THR A 56 18.90 -12.41 -9.79
C THR A 56 18.57 -13.48 -10.84
N GLU A 57 17.34 -13.50 -11.37
CA GLU A 57 16.93 -14.40 -12.45
C GLU A 57 17.09 -13.80 -13.86
N GLY A 58 17.81 -12.68 -14.02
CA GLY A 58 18.16 -12.14 -15.33
C GLY A 58 17.13 -11.19 -15.97
N ARG A 59 16.11 -10.73 -15.22
CA ARG A 59 15.12 -9.76 -15.73
C ARG A 59 15.69 -8.35 -15.64
N SER A 60 15.47 -7.54 -16.67
CA SER A 60 16.06 -6.20 -16.72
C SER A 60 15.44 -5.27 -15.66
N ILE A 61 16.27 -4.43 -15.05
CA ILE A 61 15.80 -3.36 -14.15
C ILE A 61 16.06 -2.03 -14.84
N PHE A 62 15.00 -1.23 -15.02
CA PHE A 62 15.05 0.02 -15.77
C PHE A 62 14.94 1.24 -14.86
N LEU A 63 15.69 2.28 -15.23
CA LEU A 63 15.56 3.64 -14.73
C LEU A 63 14.91 4.49 -15.82
N LEU A 64 13.89 5.26 -15.44
CA LEU A 64 13.36 6.36 -16.25
C LEU A 64 13.72 7.68 -15.58
N LYS A 65 14.31 8.60 -16.32
CA LYS A 65 14.68 9.94 -15.85
C LYS A 65 13.92 11.02 -16.61
N ALA A 66 13.43 12.02 -15.90
CA ALA A 66 12.76 13.20 -16.48
C ALA A 66 13.10 14.46 -15.70
N GLY A 67 13.04 15.61 -16.38
CA GLY A 67 13.37 16.91 -15.79
C GLY A 67 14.87 17.20 -15.71
N THR A 68 15.19 18.45 -15.40
CA THR A 68 16.56 18.99 -15.44
C THR A 68 16.90 19.82 -14.21
N GLY A 69 16.03 19.80 -13.20
CA GLY A 69 16.21 20.63 -12.03
C GLY A 69 17.30 20.14 -11.08
N LYS A 70 17.76 21.04 -10.20
CA LYS A 70 18.89 20.77 -9.30
C LYS A 70 18.56 19.76 -8.20
N THR A 71 17.31 19.75 -7.73
CA THR A 71 16.86 18.83 -6.68
C THR A 71 16.63 17.45 -7.28
N LYS A 72 17.40 16.46 -6.84
CA LYS A 72 17.29 15.09 -7.36
C LYS A 72 16.31 14.27 -6.53
N VAL A 73 15.33 13.64 -7.17
CA VAL A 73 14.32 12.83 -6.49
C VAL A 73 14.37 11.41 -7.03
N LEU A 74 14.67 10.44 -6.16
CA LEU A 74 14.60 9.01 -6.48
C LEU A 74 13.26 8.44 -6.02
N ILE A 75 12.55 7.76 -6.91
CA ILE A 75 11.23 7.18 -6.65
C ILE A 75 11.29 5.73 -7.09
N TRP A 76 11.07 4.80 -6.17
CA TRP A 76 11.15 3.37 -6.49
C TRP A 76 9.96 2.62 -5.92
N SER A 77 9.48 1.65 -6.70
CA SER A 77 8.37 0.77 -6.32
C SER A 77 8.75 -0.69 -6.43
N GLN A 78 7.94 -1.52 -5.76
CA GLN A 78 7.96 -2.97 -5.89
C GLN A 78 9.35 -3.55 -5.59
N MET A 79 9.96 -3.06 -4.51
CA MET A 79 11.10 -3.70 -3.84
C MET A 79 10.66 -5.04 -3.23
N HIS A 80 9.40 -5.10 -2.78
CA HIS A 80 8.68 -6.34 -2.58
C HIS A 80 7.85 -6.65 -3.83
N GLY A 81 7.90 -7.90 -4.30
CA GLY A 81 7.29 -8.27 -5.59
C GLY A 81 5.76 -8.29 -5.59
N ASP A 82 5.15 -8.51 -4.43
CA ASP A 82 3.69 -8.54 -4.19
C ASP A 82 3.07 -7.17 -3.88
N GLU A 83 3.82 -6.08 -4.07
CA GLU A 83 3.38 -4.71 -3.77
C GLU A 83 3.30 -3.82 -5.04
N PRO A 84 2.36 -4.10 -5.96
CA PRO A 84 2.30 -3.50 -7.31
C PRO A 84 1.56 -2.16 -7.38
N THR A 85 0.89 -1.73 -6.31
CA THR A 85 -0.09 -0.62 -6.35
C THR A 85 0.57 0.67 -6.81
N ALA A 86 1.70 1.03 -6.19
CA ALA A 86 2.41 2.25 -6.53
C ALA A 86 3.12 2.16 -7.89
N THR A 87 3.54 0.96 -8.33
CA THR A 87 4.09 0.76 -9.69
C THR A 87 3.08 1.18 -10.75
N GLN A 88 1.81 0.80 -10.60
CA GLN A 88 0.75 1.25 -11.51
C GLN A 88 0.57 2.76 -11.48
N ALA A 89 0.62 3.38 -10.29
CA ALA A 89 0.51 4.82 -10.14
C ALA A 89 1.67 5.58 -10.82
N LEU A 90 2.88 5.01 -10.84
CA LEU A 90 4.00 5.60 -11.59
C LEU A 90 3.71 5.70 -13.09
N PHE A 91 3.02 4.73 -13.68
CA PHE A 91 2.61 4.82 -15.09
C PHE A 91 1.58 5.93 -15.34
N ASP A 92 0.71 6.19 -14.36
CA ASP A 92 -0.21 7.34 -14.43
C ASP A 92 0.55 8.66 -14.33
N ILE A 93 1.58 8.73 -13.47
CA ILE A 93 2.48 9.88 -13.35
C ILE A 93 3.23 10.10 -14.66
N PHE A 94 3.71 9.05 -15.33
CA PHE A 94 4.40 9.20 -16.62
C PHE A 94 3.47 9.78 -17.70
N ASN A 95 2.21 9.35 -17.72
CA ASN A 95 1.19 9.91 -18.61
C ASN A 95 0.88 11.38 -18.27
N PHE A 96 0.78 11.72 -16.98
CA PHE A 96 0.63 13.09 -16.51
C PHE A 96 1.79 13.98 -16.95
N LEU A 97 3.03 13.56 -16.71
CA LEU A 97 4.23 14.33 -17.10
C LEU A 97 4.35 14.49 -18.63
N SER A 98 3.82 13.54 -19.40
CA SER A 98 3.78 13.59 -20.87
C SER A 98 2.66 14.49 -21.42
N SER A 99 1.78 15.02 -20.57
CA SER A 99 0.67 15.86 -20.98
C SER A 99 1.17 17.22 -21.50
N ASN A 100 0.74 17.58 -22.70
CA ASN A 100 1.10 18.86 -23.33
C ASN A 100 0.04 19.96 -23.15
N LYS A 101 -1.13 19.63 -22.59
CA LYS A 101 -2.28 20.55 -22.52
C LYS A 101 -2.71 20.77 -21.08
N GLU A 102 -3.11 19.71 -20.39
CA GLU A 102 -3.52 19.76 -19.00
C GLU A 102 -2.30 19.92 -18.07
N PHE A 103 -2.40 20.78 -17.06
CA PHE A 103 -1.36 21.02 -16.03
C PHE A 103 0.02 21.47 -16.53
N SER A 104 0.08 22.12 -17.71
CA SER A 104 1.37 22.51 -18.32
C SER A 104 2.23 23.40 -17.43
N THR A 105 1.63 24.26 -16.58
CA THR A 105 2.36 25.11 -15.63
C THR A 105 2.97 24.28 -14.51
N GLU A 106 2.21 23.38 -13.91
CA GLU A 106 2.65 22.52 -12.81
C GLU A 106 3.69 21.50 -13.28
N ILE A 107 3.50 20.90 -14.46
CA ILE A 107 4.47 19.98 -15.07
C ILE A 107 5.79 20.71 -15.32
N LYS A 108 5.77 21.92 -15.90
CA LYS A 108 6.99 22.73 -16.10
C LYS A 108 7.65 23.11 -14.77
N LEU A 109 6.86 23.49 -13.77
CA LEU A 109 7.38 23.80 -12.43
C LEU A 109 8.14 22.59 -11.85
N ILE A 110 7.53 21.40 -11.93
CA ILE A 110 8.12 20.15 -11.44
C ILE A 110 9.40 19.83 -12.22
N LEU A 111 9.34 19.75 -13.55
CA LEU A 111 10.47 19.31 -14.38
C LEU A 111 11.64 20.29 -14.44
N ASN A 112 11.39 21.60 -14.27
CA ASN A 112 12.45 22.61 -14.25
C ASN A 112 13.18 22.66 -12.90
N ASN A 113 12.52 22.29 -11.80
CA ASN A 113 13.10 22.36 -10.46
C ASN A 113 13.57 21.00 -9.92
N LEU A 114 13.04 19.90 -10.46
CA LEU A 114 13.39 18.54 -10.07
C LEU A 114 14.04 17.77 -11.23
N SER A 115 15.03 16.94 -10.90
CA SER A 115 15.45 15.80 -11.73
C SER A 115 14.88 14.53 -11.11
N LEU A 116 13.92 13.91 -11.78
CA LEU A 116 13.18 12.75 -11.30
C LEU A 116 13.81 11.46 -11.83
N TYR A 117 14.05 10.50 -10.94
CA TYR A 117 14.65 9.20 -11.22
C TYR A 117 13.67 8.12 -10.75
N PHE A 118 13.09 7.36 -11.66
CA PHE A 118 12.08 6.35 -11.37
C PHE A 118 12.61 4.95 -11.61
N ILE A 119 12.45 4.06 -10.63
CA ILE A 119 12.59 2.62 -10.78
C ILE A 119 11.18 2.01 -10.66
N PRO A 120 10.49 1.74 -11.78
CA PRO A 120 9.11 1.26 -11.73
C PRO A 120 8.96 -0.13 -11.12
N MET A 121 9.99 -0.98 -11.18
CA MET A 121 9.94 -2.32 -10.61
C MET A 121 11.35 -2.75 -10.25
N LEU A 122 11.68 -2.72 -8.95
CA LEU A 122 13.01 -3.10 -8.48
C LEU A 122 13.17 -4.62 -8.33
N ASN A 123 12.11 -5.34 -7.95
CA ASN A 123 12.09 -6.79 -7.77
C ASN A 123 11.20 -7.49 -8.81
N PRO A 124 11.62 -7.55 -10.09
CA PRO A 124 10.84 -8.23 -11.11
C PRO A 124 10.72 -9.74 -10.88
N ASP A 125 11.64 -10.36 -10.13
CA ASP A 125 11.60 -11.80 -9.83
C ASP A 125 10.47 -12.13 -8.86
N GLY A 126 10.36 -11.38 -7.76
CA GLY A 126 9.24 -11.49 -6.83
C GLY A 126 7.90 -11.14 -7.50
N ALA A 127 7.90 -10.16 -8.41
CA ALA A 127 6.70 -9.75 -9.16
C ALA A 127 6.14 -10.88 -10.03
N GLU A 128 6.99 -11.67 -10.69
CA GLU A 128 6.53 -12.77 -11.54
C GLU A 128 5.77 -13.85 -10.78
N VAL A 129 6.04 -14.02 -9.49
CA VAL A 129 5.39 -15.03 -8.64
C VAL A 129 4.56 -14.43 -7.52
N PHE A 130 4.30 -13.12 -7.59
CA PHE A 130 3.55 -12.34 -6.60
C PHE A 130 3.99 -12.65 -5.16
N LYS A 131 5.28 -12.46 -4.87
CA LYS A 131 5.88 -12.65 -3.55
C LYS A 131 6.72 -11.46 -3.12
N ARG A 132 6.72 -11.21 -1.82
CA ARG A 132 7.56 -10.20 -1.17
C ARG A 132 9.05 -10.30 -1.53
N ARG A 133 9.61 -11.50 -1.50
CA ARG A 133 11.06 -11.72 -1.63
C ARG A 133 11.47 -11.90 -3.09
N ASN A 134 12.75 -11.67 -3.41
CA ASN A 134 13.27 -11.85 -4.77
C ASN A 134 13.48 -13.34 -5.14
N GLY A 135 14.09 -13.62 -6.30
CA GLY A 135 14.36 -14.98 -6.79
C GLY A 135 15.23 -15.86 -5.86
N LEU A 136 15.95 -15.28 -4.89
CA LEU A 136 16.70 -16.00 -3.85
C LEU A 136 15.96 -16.11 -2.53
N ASN A 137 14.69 -15.70 -2.47
CA ASN A 137 13.95 -15.50 -1.23
C ASN A 137 14.65 -14.50 -0.27
N ILE A 138 15.34 -13.49 -0.79
CA ILE A 138 15.88 -12.39 0.02
C ILE A 138 14.83 -11.28 0.07
N ASP A 139 14.56 -10.76 1.28
CA ASP A 139 13.80 -9.52 1.44
C ASP A 139 14.75 -8.36 1.14
N LEU A 140 14.54 -7.70 0.00
CA LEU A 140 15.39 -6.59 -0.45
C LEU A 140 15.37 -5.41 0.53
N ASN A 141 14.25 -5.20 1.23
CA ASN A 141 14.14 -4.20 2.30
C ASN A 141 14.74 -4.68 3.63
N ARG A 142 15.50 -5.77 3.65
CA ARG A 142 16.35 -6.21 4.77
C ARG A 142 17.80 -6.46 4.35
N ASP A 143 18.18 -6.04 3.15
CA ASP A 143 19.48 -6.33 2.54
C ASP A 143 20.35 -5.06 2.33
N ALA A 144 20.04 -3.96 3.04
CA ALA A 144 20.71 -2.67 2.83
C ALA A 144 22.18 -2.61 3.30
N VAL A 145 22.59 -3.53 4.17
CA VAL A 145 23.94 -3.54 4.76
C VAL A 145 24.89 -4.46 4.00
N ARG A 146 24.47 -5.71 3.76
CA ARG A 146 25.30 -6.72 3.08
C ARG A 146 25.19 -6.64 1.57
N LEU A 147 24.07 -6.14 1.04
CA LEU A 147 23.80 -6.00 -0.39
C LEU A 147 24.08 -7.31 -1.12
N VAL A 148 23.47 -8.41 -0.65
CA VAL A 148 23.67 -9.74 -1.21
C VAL A 148 23.01 -9.86 -2.57
N ALA A 149 21.74 -9.44 -2.66
CA ALA A 149 20.92 -9.54 -3.85
C ALA A 149 21.42 -8.60 -4.96
N ASN A 150 21.31 -9.04 -6.22
CA ASN A 150 21.76 -8.23 -7.37
C ASN A 150 20.95 -6.93 -7.47
N GLU A 151 19.66 -7.01 -7.18
CA GLU A 151 18.73 -5.88 -7.13
C GLU A 151 19.19 -4.83 -6.09
N SER A 152 19.58 -5.28 -4.88
CA SER A 152 20.11 -4.41 -3.82
C SER A 152 21.39 -3.69 -4.24
N LYS A 153 22.31 -4.40 -4.91
CA LYS A 153 23.57 -3.82 -5.42
C LYS A 153 23.28 -2.78 -6.50
N ILE A 154 22.38 -3.08 -7.43
CA ILE A 154 21.95 -2.15 -8.48
C ILE A 154 21.35 -0.88 -7.86
N PHE A 155 20.44 -1.04 -6.91
CA PHE A 155 19.80 0.08 -6.22
C PHE A 155 20.83 0.95 -5.49
N LYS A 156 21.73 0.33 -4.71
CA LYS A 156 22.76 1.06 -3.96
C LYS A 156 23.73 1.80 -4.88
N LYS A 157 24.18 1.15 -5.96
CA LYS A 157 25.06 1.76 -6.96
C LYS A 157 24.40 3.00 -7.55
N LEU A 158 23.15 2.90 -8.00
CA LEU A 158 22.43 4.06 -8.53
C LEU A 158 22.32 5.17 -7.48
N ARG A 159 21.94 4.84 -6.25
CA ARG A 159 21.85 5.83 -5.16
C ARG A 159 23.18 6.57 -4.96
N ASP A 160 24.31 5.86 -5.00
CA ASP A 160 25.63 6.47 -4.83
C ASP A 160 26.05 7.32 -6.02
N GLU A 161 25.63 6.96 -7.24
CA GLU A 161 25.89 7.74 -8.44
C GLU A 161 25.07 9.03 -8.50
N ILE A 162 23.80 8.98 -8.10
CA ILE A 162 22.90 10.14 -8.21
C ILE A 162 22.93 11.01 -6.96
N GLU A 163 23.17 10.44 -5.77
CA GLU A 163 23.06 11.09 -4.46
C GLU A 163 21.76 11.89 -4.31
N PRO A 164 20.60 11.22 -4.22
CA PRO A 164 19.31 11.90 -4.34
C PRO A 164 19.00 12.74 -3.09
N ASP A 165 18.46 13.94 -3.32
CA ASP A 165 18.00 14.84 -2.27
C ASP A 165 16.78 14.29 -1.53
N PHE A 166 15.85 13.70 -2.27
CA PHE A 166 14.63 13.07 -1.76
C PHE A 166 14.48 11.65 -2.30
N GLY A 167 13.88 10.78 -1.49
CA GLY A 167 13.61 9.39 -1.82
C GLY A 167 12.16 9.03 -1.52
N PHE A 168 11.42 8.49 -2.48
CA PHE A 168 10.08 7.94 -2.26
C PHE A 168 10.16 6.41 -2.29
N ASN A 169 9.98 5.81 -1.11
CA ASN A 169 9.97 4.38 -0.87
C ASN A 169 8.53 3.87 -0.89
N LEU A 170 8.13 3.21 -1.98
CA LEU A 170 6.74 2.87 -2.25
C LEU A 170 6.46 1.39 -1.95
N HIS A 171 5.56 1.14 -1.01
CA HIS A 171 5.18 -0.19 -0.50
C HIS A 171 3.64 -0.36 -0.45
N ASP A 172 3.22 -1.61 -0.28
CA ASP A 172 1.86 -1.96 0.12
C ASP A 172 1.87 -2.57 1.54
N GLN A 173 0.78 -2.40 2.27
CA GLN A 173 0.64 -2.91 3.64
C GLN A 173 -0.54 -3.86 3.80
N ASN A 174 -0.62 -4.45 4.99
CA ASN A 174 -1.72 -5.32 5.39
C ASN A 174 -3.07 -4.57 5.26
N PRO A 175 -4.08 -5.16 4.59
CA PRO A 175 -5.39 -4.54 4.44
C PRO A 175 -6.10 -4.30 5.79
N TYR A 176 -5.77 -5.07 6.82
CA TYR A 176 -6.46 -5.05 8.11
C TYR A 176 -5.94 -4.03 9.13
N TYR A 177 -5.00 -3.17 8.73
CA TYR A 177 -4.54 -2.08 9.59
C TYR A 177 -5.56 -0.96 9.72
N THR A 178 -5.68 -0.39 10.91
CA THR A 178 -6.58 0.74 11.19
C THR A 178 -5.79 2.00 11.51
N VAL A 179 -6.41 3.15 11.27
CA VAL A 179 -5.88 4.44 11.75
C VAL A 179 -6.28 4.65 13.20
N GLY A 180 -5.31 4.67 14.10
CA GLY A 180 -5.55 4.77 15.53
C GLY A 180 -6.57 3.72 16.01
N ASN A 181 -7.28 4.04 17.09
CA ASN A 181 -8.31 3.17 17.67
C ASN A 181 -9.68 3.45 17.02
N THR A 182 -9.74 3.35 15.69
CA THR A 182 -10.97 3.61 14.91
C THR A 182 -11.25 2.45 13.98
N ASN A 183 -12.48 2.40 13.46
CA ASN A 183 -12.89 1.45 12.41
C ASN A 183 -12.46 1.88 11.00
N LYS A 184 -11.61 2.92 10.87
CA LYS A 184 -11.15 3.40 9.57
C LYS A 184 -9.93 2.61 9.13
N PRO A 185 -9.94 2.00 7.92
CA PRO A 185 -8.76 1.34 7.40
C PRO A 185 -7.65 2.37 7.21
N ALA A 186 -6.40 1.93 7.42
CA ALA A 186 -5.22 2.69 7.09
C ALA A 186 -4.94 2.62 5.58
N THR A 187 -5.82 3.21 4.77
CA THR A 187 -5.75 3.18 3.30
C THR A 187 -4.44 3.74 2.76
N MET A 188 -3.91 4.79 3.38
CA MET A 188 -2.59 5.34 3.07
C MET A 188 -1.85 5.59 4.36
N SER A 189 -0.56 5.24 4.42
CA SER A 189 0.25 5.53 5.59
C SER A 189 1.64 6.00 5.22
N PHE A 190 2.23 6.79 6.11
CA PHE A 190 3.50 7.45 5.85
C PHE A 190 4.52 7.24 6.97
N LEU A 191 5.80 7.31 6.62
CA LEU A 191 6.89 7.35 7.59
C LEU A 191 8.06 8.17 7.06
N ALA A 192 8.64 9.00 7.93
CA ALA A 192 9.97 9.56 7.76
C ALA A 192 10.94 8.65 8.51
N PRO A 193 11.67 7.74 7.84
CA PRO A 193 12.43 6.69 8.50
C PRO A 193 13.44 7.25 9.50
N ALA A 194 13.68 6.52 10.58
CA ALA A 194 14.80 6.81 11.48
C ALA A 194 16.12 6.50 10.77
N PHE A 195 17.21 7.17 11.18
CA PHE A 195 18.56 6.88 10.68
C PHE A 195 19.49 6.27 11.73
N ASN A 196 19.01 6.16 12.97
CA ASN A 196 19.69 5.53 14.11
C ASN A 196 18.67 5.01 15.14
N LEU A 197 19.18 4.26 16.12
CA LEU A 197 18.37 3.61 17.16
C LEU A 197 17.67 4.62 18.07
N GLU A 198 18.32 5.75 18.34
CA GLU A 198 17.83 6.84 19.17
C GLU A 198 16.70 7.63 18.49
N LYS A 199 16.51 7.43 17.18
CA LYS A 199 15.51 8.10 16.35
C LYS A 199 15.70 9.62 16.39
N ASP A 200 16.95 10.04 16.23
CA ASP A 200 17.32 11.45 16.24
C ASP A 200 16.60 12.23 15.13
N MET A 201 16.55 13.55 15.34
CA MET A 201 16.03 14.50 14.37
C MET A 201 17.16 15.32 13.76
N ASN A 202 17.28 15.26 12.44
CA ASN A 202 18.14 16.14 11.65
C ASN A 202 17.31 16.85 10.56
N ASP A 203 17.91 17.83 9.89
CA ASP A 203 17.22 18.63 8.85
C ASP A 203 16.68 17.76 7.70
N LYS A 204 17.35 16.64 7.40
CA LYS A 204 16.92 15.74 6.33
C LYS A 204 15.64 15.01 6.72
N ARG A 205 15.57 14.45 7.93
CA ARG A 205 14.37 13.76 8.43
C ARG A 205 13.22 14.76 8.64
N LYS A 206 13.53 15.99 9.09
CA LYS A 206 12.59 17.11 9.13
C LYS A 206 11.95 17.37 7.76
N HIS A 207 12.74 17.47 6.68
CA HIS A 207 12.19 17.71 5.35
C HIS A 207 11.36 16.54 4.82
N SER A 208 11.69 15.28 5.17
CA SER A 208 10.82 14.14 4.90
C SER A 208 9.46 14.29 5.60
N MET A 209 9.45 14.65 6.89
CA MET A 209 8.23 14.89 7.66
C MET A 209 7.38 16.02 7.06
N GLN A 210 8.00 17.10 6.60
CA GLN A 210 7.31 18.20 5.94
C GLN A 210 6.61 17.77 4.63
N ALA A 211 7.27 16.95 3.81
CA ALA A 211 6.62 16.39 2.63
C ALA A 211 5.43 15.47 3.01
N ILE A 212 5.57 14.69 4.08
CA ILE A 212 4.48 13.85 4.61
C ILE A 212 3.31 14.68 5.13
N ILE A 213 3.57 15.78 5.85
CA ILE A 213 2.52 16.70 6.31
C ILE A 213 1.71 17.21 5.12
N LEU A 214 2.38 17.60 4.03
CA LEU A 214 1.70 18.05 2.82
C LEU A 214 0.80 16.95 2.23
N MET A 215 1.33 15.73 2.07
CA MET A 215 0.55 14.61 1.54
C MET A 215 -0.62 14.25 2.45
N ASN A 216 -0.43 14.22 3.77
CA ASN A 216 -1.51 14.01 4.73
C ASN A 216 -2.60 15.07 4.58
N ARG A 217 -2.25 16.36 4.55
CA ARG A 217 -3.24 17.44 4.39
C ARG A 217 -4.05 17.29 3.10
N VAL A 218 -3.42 16.88 2.00
CA VAL A 218 -4.09 16.60 0.71
C VAL A 218 -5.02 15.40 0.83
N LEU A 219 -4.52 14.27 1.32
CA LEU A 219 -5.28 13.02 1.35
C LEU A 219 -6.41 13.05 2.39
N GLN A 220 -6.30 13.82 3.48
CA GLN A 220 -7.40 14.01 4.43
C GLN A 220 -8.62 14.69 3.79
N LYS A 221 -8.48 15.36 2.63
CA LYS A 221 -9.61 15.89 1.85
C LYS A 221 -10.33 14.84 1.02
N GLN A 222 -9.67 13.72 0.72
CA GLN A 222 -10.18 12.65 -0.15
C GLN A 222 -10.63 11.44 0.66
N ILE A 223 -9.84 11.05 1.66
CA ILE A 223 -10.09 9.90 2.53
C ILE A 223 -9.96 10.30 4.01
N PRO A 224 -10.85 11.18 4.52
CA PRO A 224 -10.77 11.66 5.90
C PRO A 224 -10.68 10.53 6.92
N GLY A 225 -9.67 10.58 7.80
CA GLY A 225 -9.45 9.60 8.87
C GLY A 225 -8.86 8.27 8.42
N GLN A 226 -8.50 8.10 7.14
CA GLN A 226 -7.89 6.87 6.59
C GLN A 226 -6.39 7.04 6.23
N VAL A 227 -5.79 8.13 6.70
CA VAL A 227 -4.36 8.41 6.56
C VAL A 227 -3.68 8.27 7.91
N GLY A 228 -2.67 7.40 8.00
CA GLY A 228 -1.93 7.13 9.23
C GLY A 228 -0.42 7.32 9.12
N ARG A 229 0.27 7.12 10.24
CA ARG A 229 1.74 7.09 10.35
C ARG A 229 2.21 5.73 10.86
N TYR A 230 3.27 5.18 10.27
CA TYR A 230 3.90 3.96 10.80
C TYR A 230 4.71 4.21 12.05
N PHE A 231 4.83 3.17 12.87
CA PHE A 231 5.82 3.13 13.95
C PHE A 231 7.23 3.35 13.39
N ASP A 232 7.97 4.28 13.99
CA ASP A 232 9.28 4.70 13.52
C ASP A 232 10.43 3.86 14.08
N ALA A 233 10.18 2.58 14.36
CA ALA A 233 11.18 1.67 14.88
C ALA A 233 12.34 1.53 13.88
N TYR A 234 13.57 1.79 14.35
CA TYR A 234 14.77 1.73 13.52
C TYR A 234 15.06 0.29 13.10
N GLY A 235 15.03 0.04 11.80
CA GLY A 235 15.43 -1.21 11.16
C GLY A 235 16.85 -1.09 10.61
N PRO A 236 17.89 -1.61 11.30
CA PRO A 236 19.29 -1.40 10.88
C PRO A 236 19.61 -1.96 9.49
N THR A 237 18.85 -2.95 9.01
CA THR A 237 18.99 -3.52 7.68
C THR A 237 17.93 -3.05 6.66
N SER A 238 17.00 -2.19 7.09
CA SER A 238 15.96 -1.58 6.26
C SER A 238 16.56 -0.71 5.18
N MET A 239 16.08 -0.83 3.94
CA MET A 239 16.52 0.05 2.85
C MET A 239 16.08 1.48 3.10
N GLY A 240 14.85 1.71 3.60
CA GLY A 240 14.35 3.06 3.89
C GLY A 240 15.20 3.81 4.91
N ASP A 241 15.52 3.16 6.03
CA ASP A 241 16.34 3.71 7.12
C ASP A 241 17.78 3.97 6.66
N ASN A 242 18.34 3.04 5.88
CA ASN A 242 19.68 3.21 5.34
C ASN A 242 19.73 4.31 4.27
N MET A 243 18.69 4.48 3.44
CA MET A 243 18.58 5.65 2.55
C MET A 243 18.60 6.97 3.35
N GLN A 244 17.86 7.02 4.46
CA GLN A 244 17.88 8.18 5.36
C GLN A 244 19.27 8.40 5.97
N LYS A 245 19.91 7.33 6.45
CA LYS A 245 21.27 7.34 7.02
C LYS A 245 22.34 7.75 6.01
N TRP A 246 22.23 7.31 4.76
CA TRP A 246 23.09 7.74 3.66
C TRP A 246 22.78 9.17 3.22
N GLY A 247 21.79 9.83 3.81
CA GLY A 247 21.57 11.25 3.66
C GLY A 247 20.56 11.64 2.58
N THR A 248 19.71 10.73 2.13
CA THR A 248 18.53 11.04 1.32
C THR A 248 17.36 11.39 2.24
N ARG A 249 16.54 12.39 1.88
CA ARG A 249 15.29 12.71 2.60
C ARG A 249 14.24 11.69 2.21
N THR A 250 14.25 10.56 2.89
CA THR A 250 13.40 9.40 2.56
C THR A 250 11.99 9.58 3.12
N ILE A 251 11.01 9.34 2.27
CA ILE A 251 9.58 9.34 2.52
C ILE A 251 9.09 7.95 2.18
N LEU A 252 8.56 7.24 3.16
CA LEU A 252 7.95 5.94 2.97
C LEU A 252 6.44 6.14 2.80
N ILE A 253 5.87 5.50 1.77
CA ILE A 253 4.43 5.45 1.48
C ILE A 253 3.99 3.99 1.50
N GLU A 254 2.96 3.71 2.28
CA GLU A 254 2.37 2.37 2.42
C GLU A 254 0.93 2.43 1.94
N SER A 255 0.61 1.57 0.98
CA SER A 255 -0.69 1.47 0.33
C SER A 255 -1.49 0.37 1.02
N GLY A 256 -2.56 0.74 1.73
CA GLY A 256 -3.47 -0.21 2.37
C GLY A 256 -4.63 -0.62 1.46
N GLU A 257 -5.73 -0.99 2.07
CA GLU A 257 -6.97 -1.36 1.39
C GLU A 257 -7.94 -0.19 1.33
N TYR A 258 -8.64 -0.04 0.21
CA TYR A 258 -9.80 0.83 0.10
C TYR A 258 -11.05 -0.08 -0.01
N PRO A 259 -12.07 0.07 0.86
CA PRO A 259 -13.23 -0.81 0.84
C PRO A 259 -13.88 -0.91 -0.55
N GLY A 260 -14.08 -2.13 -1.04
CA GLY A 260 -14.69 -2.39 -2.35
C GLY A 260 -13.76 -2.17 -3.56
N ASP A 261 -12.44 -2.16 -3.36
CA ASP A 261 -11.43 -1.93 -4.41
C ASP A 261 -10.46 -3.12 -4.56
N PRO A 262 -10.92 -4.32 -4.94
CA PRO A 262 -10.09 -5.53 -4.97
C PRO A 262 -8.91 -5.44 -5.95
N GLU A 263 -8.99 -4.60 -6.98
CA GLU A 263 -7.90 -4.34 -7.93
C GLU A 263 -7.06 -3.11 -7.57
N ARG A 264 -7.28 -2.53 -6.39
CA ARG A 264 -6.50 -1.44 -5.78
C ARG A 264 -6.42 -0.18 -6.66
N GLN A 265 -7.45 0.08 -7.46
CA GLN A 265 -7.49 1.19 -8.41
C GLN A 265 -7.72 2.54 -7.76
N GLN A 266 -8.41 2.59 -6.62
CA GLN A 266 -8.53 3.80 -5.80
C GLN A 266 -7.23 4.10 -5.06
N VAL A 267 -6.60 3.08 -4.47
CA VAL A 267 -5.31 3.28 -3.77
C VAL A 267 -4.19 3.68 -4.75
N ARG A 268 -4.23 3.15 -5.99
CA ARG A 268 -3.41 3.63 -7.12
C ARG A 268 -3.61 5.12 -7.39
N LYS A 269 -4.87 5.59 -7.47
CA LYS A 269 -5.20 7.02 -7.66
C LYS A 269 -4.68 7.87 -6.49
N LEU A 270 -4.82 7.40 -5.25
CA LEU A 270 -4.34 8.13 -4.07
C LEU A 270 -2.80 8.27 -4.08
N ASN A 271 -2.07 7.24 -4.50
CA ASN A 271 -0.62 7.33 -4.74
C ASN A 271 -0.27 8.38 -5.80
N PHE A 272 -0.97 8.37 -6.94
CA PHE A 272 -0.79 9.35 -8.01
C PHE A 272 -0.95 10.80 -7.49
N ILE A 273 -2.02 11.06 -6.73
CA ILE A 273 -2.31 12.38 -6.16
C ILE A 273 -1.29 12.77 -5.11
N ALA A 274 -0.97 11.87 -4.18
CA ALA A 274 -0.05 12.15 -3.07
C ALA A 274 1.36 12.47 -3.58
N ILE A 275 1.90 11.63 -4.48
CA ILE A 275 3.24 11.79 -5.03
C ILE A 275 3.32 13.09 -5.85
N LEU A 276 2.38 13.36 -6.76
CA LEU A 276 2.40 14.59 -7.55
C LEU A 276 2.26 15.85 -6.68
N SER A 277 1.42 15.81 -5.64
CA SER A 277 1.28 16.93 -4.70
C SER A 277 2.58 17.17 -3.93
N ALA A 278 3.26 16.11 -3.50
CA ALA A 278 4.57 16.22 -2.86
C ALA A 278 5.63 16.78 -3.83
N LEU A 279 5.68 16.30 -5.07
CA LEU A 279 6.60 16.82 -6.09
C LEU A 279 6.35 18.31 -6.38
N LYS A 280 5.09 18.73 -6.53
CA LYS A 280 4.74 20.16 -6.66
C LYS A 280 5.19 20.95 -5.42
N GLY A 281 4.91 20.46 -4.22
CA GLY A 281 5.31 21.09 -2.96
C GLY A 281 6.82 21.24 -2.79
N ILE A 282 7.59 20.22 -3.16
CA ILE A 282 9.07 20.22 -3.13
C ILE A 282 9.61 21.18 -4.20
N SER A 283 9.10 21.09 -5.43
CA SER A 283 9.54 21.94 -6.55
C SER A 283 9.31 23.44 -6.31
N GLY A 284 8.20 23.80 -5.66
CA GLY A 284 7.87 25.18 -5.28
C GLY A 284 8.38 25.62 -3.91
N GLY A 285 9.09 24.74 -3.17
CA GLY A 285 9.63 25.03 -1.84
C GLY A 285 8.59 25.17 -0.71
N TYR A 286 7.31 24.87 -0.97
CA TYR A 286 6.24 25.02 0.03
C TYR A 286 6.42 24.07 1.23
N CYS A 287 6.93 22.85 1.02
CA CYS A 287 7.16 21.91 2.12
C CYS A 287 8.04 22.52 3.23
N ASN A 288 9.01 23.35 2.87
CA ASN A 288 9.96 23.95 3.82
C ASN A 288 9.28 24.88 4.84
N THR A 289 8.05 25.35 4.57
CA THR A 289 7.29 26.26 5.45
C THR A 289 6.40 25.52 6.44
N LEU A 290 6.39 24.18 6.45
CA LEU A 290 5.49 23.39 7.28
C LEU A 290 6.09 23.09 8.66
N GLU A 291 5.27 23.19 9.70
CA GLU A 291 5.70 22.96 11.08
C GLU A 291 5.68 21.47 11.42
N ILE A 292 6.77 20.96 11.99
CA ILE A 292 6.94 19.51 12.26
C ILE A 292 5.89 19.00 13.25
N LYS A 293 5.35 19.86 14.12
CA LYS A 293 4.35 19.45 15.11
C LYS A 293 3.16 18.72 14.46
N GLU A 294 2.76 19.14 13.26
CA GLU A 294 1.67 18.52 12.50
C GLU A 294 1.96 17.07 12.11
N TYR A 295 3.23 16.68 11.97
CA TYR A 295 3.61 15.29 11.70
C TYR A 295 3.23 14.36 12.87
N ASN A 296 3.41 14.85 14.10
CA ASN A 296 3.07 14.10 15.32
C ASN A 296 1.56 14.06 15.58
N GLU A 297 0.79 14.94 14.94
CA GLU A 297 -0.67 14.94 14.98
C GLU A 297 -1.28 13.93 14.00
N ILE A 298 -0.48 13.37 13.07
CA ILE A 298 -0.92 12.25 12.23
C ILE A 298 -1.05 11.01 13.13
N PRO A 299 -2.25 10.40 13.21
CA PRO A 299 -2.47 9.23 14.03
C PRO A 299 -1.59 8.06 13.60
N GLU A 300 -1.00 7.36 14.56
CA GLU A 300 -0.29 6.11 14.29
C GLU A 300 -1.29 5.02 13.86
N ILE A 301 -0.85 4.12 13.00
CA ILE A 301 -1.62 2.92 12.66
C ILE A 301 -1.54 1.88 13.79
N ASN A 302 -2.52 0.98 13.86
CA ASN A 302 -2.48 -0.17 14.77
C ASN A 302 -2.30 -1.49 14.02
N ASP A 303 -1.76 -2.48 14.74
CA ASP A 303 -1.62 -3.85 14.27
C ASP A 303 -2.99 -4.51 14.10
N ALA A 304 -3.33 -4.81 12.85
CA ALA A 304 -4.42 -5.67 12.36
C ALA A 304 -5.73 -5.71 13.17
N ARG A 305 -6.29 -4.55 13.56
CA ARG A 305 -7.55 -4.47 14.34
C ARG A 305 -8.83 -4.57 13.50
N LEU A 306 -8.70 -4.83 12.21
CA LEU A 306 -9.82 -4.93 11.28
C LEU A 306 -10.00 -6.38 10.82
N PHE A 307 -11.25 -6.79 10.67
CA PHE A 307 -11.63 -8.05 10.04
C PHE A 307 -12.36 -7.76 8.73
N HIS A 308 -12.38 -8.73 7.81
CA HIS A 308 -13.32 -8.65 6.69
C HIS A 308 -14.75 -8.68 7.21
N LEU A 309 -15.07 -9.69 8.00
CA LEU A 309 -16.36 -9.84 8.66
C LEU A 309 -16.12 -10.02 10.17
N LEU A 310 -16.81 -9.22 10.97
CA LEU A 310 -16.85 -9.35 12.42
C LEU A 310 -18.28 -9.64 12.88
N ILE A 311 -18.50 -10.84 13.40
CA ILE A 311 -19.79 -11.26 13.93
C ILE A 311 -19.75 -11.09 15.45
N ARG A 312 -20.63 -10.25 15.98
CA ARG A 312 -20.72 -9.92 17.39
C ARG A 312 -21.72 -10.80 18.11
N LYS A 313 -21.38 -11.23 19.32
CA LYS A 313 -22.30 -11.89 20.27
C LYS A 313 -23.06 -13.11 19.70
N ALA A 314 -22.44 -13.84 18.79
CA ALA A 314 -23.02 -15.06 18.25
C ALA A 314 -22.98 -16.16 19.32
N SER A 315 -23.98 -17.05 19.29
CA SER A 315 -23.98 -18.18 20.19
C SER A 315 -23.43 -19.45 19.56
N VAL A 316 -22.52 -20.10 20.27
CA VAL A 316 -21.94 -21.41 19.91
C VAL A 316 -22.31 -22.44 20.98
N LYS A 317 -22.60 -23.67 20.56
CA LYS A 317 -22.85 -24.82 21.45
C LYS A 317 -21.65 -25.75 21.42
N LYS A 318 -21.15 -26.12 22.60
CA LYS A 318 -20.08 -27.13 22.74
C LYS A 318 -20.34 -27.98 23.97
N SER A 319 -20.37 -29.30 23.79
CA SER A 319 -20.63 -30.26 24.88
C SER A 319 -21.90 -29.93 25.70
N GLY A 320 -22.98 -29.55 25.02
CA GLY A 320 -24.27 -29.21 25.65
C GLY A 320 -24.32 -27.86 26.38
N LYS A 321 -23.23 -27.07 26.37
CA LYS A 321 -23.19 -25.72 26.95
C LYS A 321 -23.22 -24.66 25.84
N LYS A 322 -23.86 -23.53 26.15
CA LYS A 322 -24.01 -22.38 25.25
C LYS A 322 -23.04 -21.28 25.65
N TYR A 323 -22.30 -20.75 24.69
CA TYR A 323 -21.32 -19.69 24.86
C TYR A 323 -21.64 -18.54 23.90
N THR A 324 -21.42 -17.30 24.33
CA THR A 324 -21.54 -16.11 23.50
C THR A 324 -20.15 -15.59 23.19
N ILE A 325 -19.83 -15.45 21.90
CA ILE A 325 -18.51 -15.03 21.43
C ILE A 325 -18.63 -14.04 20.27
N ASP A 326 -17.59 -13.24 20.06
CA ASP A 326 -17.34 -12.57 18.78
C ASP A 326 -16.47 -13.45 17.88
N ILE A 327 -16.59 -13.27 16.57
CA ILE A 327 -15.90 -14.05 15.54
C ILE A 327 -15.32 -13.09 14.51
N GLY A 328 -13.99 -13.09 14.40
CA GLY A 328 -13.26 -12.32 13.43
C GLY A 328 -12.85 -13.19 12.25
N ILE A 329 -13.21 -12.76 11.03
CA ILE A 329 -12.94 -13.49 9.80
C ILE A 329 -12.05 -12.64 8.90
N HIS A 330 -10.96 -13.22 8.42
CA HIS A 330 -10.12 -12.65 7.36
C HIS A 330 -10.40 -13.33 6.03
N LEU A 331 -10.16 -12.60 4.96
CA LEU A 331 -10.05 -13.12 3.61
C LEU A 331 -8.58 -13.18 3.22
N ASN A 332 -8.17 -14.35 2.74
CA ASN A 332 -6.83 -14.63 2.26
C ASN A 332 -6.85 -14.86 0.75
N GLU A 333 -5.79 -14.43 0.08
CA GLU A 333 -5.64 -14.62 -1.36
C GLU A 333 -4.83 -15.87 -1.65
N LYS A 334 -5.35 -16.72 -2.54
CA LYS A 334 -4.61 -17.82 -3.15
C LYS A 334 -4.40 -17.54 -4.62
N ASN A 335 -3.15 -17.32 -5.01
CA ASN A 335 -2.78 -17.14 -6.41
C ASN A 335 -3.15 -18.37 -7.25
N ASN A 336 -3.52 -18.14 -8.51
CA ASN A 336 -3.49 -19.18 -9.52
C ASN A 336 -2.04 -19.57 -9.86
N GLU A 337 -1.85 -20.67 -10.59
CA GLU A 337 -0.52 -21.25 -10.85
C GLU A 337 0.48 -20.26 -11.48
N ASP A 338 0.01 -19.41 -12.40
CA ASP A 338 0.84 -18.43 -13.10
C ASP A 338 0.90 -17.06 -12.41
N CYS A 339 0.25 -16.91 -11.24
CA CYS A 339 0.20 -15.69 -10.44
C CYS A 339 -0.32 -14.46 -11.19
N THR A 340 -1.23 -14.66 -12.16
CA THR A 340 -1.93 -13.57 -12.87
C THR A 340 -3.29 -13.22 -12.26
N ASP A 341 -3.84 -14.12 -11.44
CA ASP A 341 -5.13 -13.98 -10.78
C ASP A 341 -5.13 -14.68 -9.41
N PHE A 342 -6.25 -14.63 -8.70
CA PHE A 342 -6.39 -15.21 -7.37
C PHE A 342 -7.83 -15.62 -7.08
N ARG A 343 -7.97 -16.57 -6.16
CA ARG A 343 -9.22 -16.83 -5.47
C ARG A 343 -9.10 -16.38 -4.03
N ILE A 344 -10.24 -16.04 -3.45
CA ILE A 344 -10.35 -15.68 -2.04
C ILE A 344 -10.75 -16.93 -1.26
N GLU A 345 -10.08 -17.15 -0.13
CA GLU A 345 -10.47 -18.13 0.89
C GLU A 345 -10.64 -17.41 2.22
N SER A 346 -11.75 -17.64 2.90
CA SER A 346 -11.92 -17.11 4.26
C SER A 346 -11.18 -17.96 5.29
N GLU A 347 -10.90 -17.32 6.41
CA GLU A 347 -10.33 -17.94 7.59
C GLU A 347 -10.98 -17.33 8.82
N ILE A 348 -11.48 -18.18 9.72
CA ILE A 348 -11.80 -17.78 11.08
C ILE A 348 -10.47 -17.46 11.76
N PHE A 349 -10.18 -16.17 11.90
CA PHE A 349 -8.89 -15.69 12.37
C PHE A 349 -8.83 -15.62 13.89
N ASP A 350 -9.91 -15.16 14.54
CA ASP A 350 -9.98 -15.05 15.99
C ASP A 350 -11.41 -15.26 16.54
N LEU A 351 -11.49 -15.69 17.79
CA LEU A 351 -12.71 -16.01 18.51
C LEU A 351 -12.63 -15.52 19.96
N GLY A 352 -13.67 -14.87 20.47
CA GLY A 352 -13.75 -14.50 21.88
C GLY A 352 -14.21 -13.07 22.12
N ASP A 353 -13.44 -12.31 22.91
CA ASP A 353 -13.69 -10.88 23.15
C ASP A 353 -12.95 -10.05 22.10
N LEU A 354 -13.67 -9.61 21.07
CA LEU A 354 -13.15 -8.77 20.01
C LEU A 354 -13.64 -7.31 20.17
N SER A 355 -13.99 -6.87 21.38
CA SER A 355 -14.59 -5.55 21.65
C SER A 355 -13.74 -4.35 21.22
N HIS A 356 -12.42 -4.54 21.04
CA HIS A 356 -11.49 -3.52 20.56
C HIS A 356 -11.12 -3.65 19.07
N TYR A 357 -11.72 -4.61 18.37
CA TYR A 357 -11.57 -4.83 16.93
C TYR A 357 -12.78 -4.30 16.17
N TYR A 358 -12.66 -4.23 14.86
CA TYR A 358 -13.67 -3.72 13.94
C TYR A 358 -13.82 -4.66 12.74
N GLY A 359 -14.94 -4.60 12.03
CA GLY A 359 -15.12 -5.26 10.73
C GLY A 359 -15.29 -4.25 9.59
N TYR A 360 -14.84 -4.59 8.39
CA TYR A 360 -15.35 -3.95 7.17
C TYR A 360 -16.86 -4.17 7.06
N GLU A 361 -17.30 -5.39 7.37
CA GLU A 361 -18.68 -5.75 7.61
C GLU A 361 -18.84 -6.22 9.06
N GLU A 362 -19.92 -5.78 9.74
CA GLU A 362 -20.26 -6.23 11.09
C GLU A 362 -21.69 -6.76 11.16
N ILE A 363 -21.87 -7.90 11.82
CA ILE A 363 -23.20 -8.46 12.14
C ILE A 363 -23.37 -8.49 13.66
N ASN A 364 -24.48 -7.95 14.18
CA ASN A 364 -24.89 -8.22 15.55
C ASN A 364 -25.76 -9.50 15.61
N ALA A 365 -25.16 -10.60 16.07
CA ALA A 365 -25.78 -11.91 16.16
C ALA A 365 -26.38 -12.19 17.56
N GLU A 366 -26.73 -11.16 18.32
CA GLU A 366 -27.34 -11.32 19.64
C GLU A 366 -28.65 -12.13 19.59
N GLY A 367 -28.64 -13.24 20.34
CA GLY A 367 -29.72 -14.21 20.35
C GLY A 367 -29.78 -15.12 19.12
N MET A 368 -28.77 -15.08 18.23
CA MET A 368 -28.61 -16.00 17.12
C MET A 368 -27.65 -17.14 17.48
N GLU A 369 -27.86 -18.31 16.91
CA GLU A 369 -27.01 -19.49 17.06
C GLU A 369 -26.26 -19.78 15.76
N ILE A 370 -25.03 -20.25 15.87
CA ILE A 370 -24.26 -20.70 14.71
C ILE A 370 -24.56 -22.16 14.45
N GLU A 371 -24.93 -22.45 13.20
CA GLU A 371 -25.18 -23.80 12.72
C GLU A 371 -24.38 -24.06 11.45
N GLN A 372 -23.77 -25.25 11.34
CA GLN A 372 -23.00 -25.64 10.16
C GLN A 372 -23.88 -25.66 8.90
N ILE A 373 -23.34 -25.26 7.74
CA ILE A 373 -23.98 -25.51 6.45
C ILE A 373 -23.90 -27.01 6.17
N ASP A 374 -24.98 -27.73 6.45
CA ASP A 374 -25.02 -29.17 6.26
C ASP A 374 -25.61 -29.51 4.89
N SER A 375 -24.77 -29.94 3.94
CA SER A 375 -25.25 -30.51 2.68
C SER A 375 -25.82 -31.94 2.85
N ARG A 376 -25.70 -32.54 4.04
CA ARG A 376 -26.19 -33.90 4.35
C ARG A 376 -26.76 -34.00 5.78
N SER A 377 -27.80 -33.21 6.05
CA SER A 377 -28.92 -33.53 6.96
C SER A 377 -28.63 -34.36 8.22
N ASN A 378 -27.64 -33.98 9.03
CA ASN A 378 -27.49 -34.37 10.42
C ASN A 378 -26.86 -33.20 11.18
N LYS A 379 -27.71 -32.31 11.71
CA LYS A 379 -27.33 -31.30 12.71
C LYS A 379 -26.42 -31.97 13.74
N LYS A 380 -25.12 -31.67 13.70
CA LYS A 380 -24.20 -32.09 14.75
C LYS A 380 -24.41 -31.16 15.93
N ASP A 381 -24.80 -31.72 17.07
CA ASP A 381 -24.96 -31.01 18.35
C ASP A 381 -23.64 -30.40 18.89
N ASP A 382 -22.51 -30.61 18.19
CA ASP A 382 -21.17 -30.24 18.63
C ASP A 382 -20.37 -29.54 17.51
N PHE A 383 -21.03 -28.67 16.73
CA PHE A 383 -20.31 -27.82 15.77
C PHE A 383 -19.34 -26.88 16.50
N ALA A 384 -18.05 -27.16 16.35
CA ALA A 384 -16.98 -26.34 16.90
C ALA A 384 -16.36 -25.49 15.79
N LEU A 385 -16.45 -24.17 15.94
CA LEU A 385 -15.61 -23.24 15.18
C LEU A 385 -14.17 -23.39 15.65
N ASN A 386 -13.23 -23.57 14.73
CA ASN A 386 -11.80 -23.56 15.03
C ASN A 386 -11.13 -22.43 14.27
N ILE A 387 -10.10 -21.84 14.89
CA ILE A 387 -9.21 -20.91 14.21
C ILE A 387 -8.55 -21.66 13.04
N GLY A 388 -8.49 -21.02 11.87
CA GLY A 388 -7.95 -21.60 10.65
C GLY A 388 -8.99 -22.29 9.76
N ASP A 389 -10.20 -22.56 10.27
CA ASP A 389 -11.28 -23.13 9.46
C ASP A 389 -11.85 -22.08 8.49
N SER A 390 -12.35 -22.55 7.34
CA SER A 390 -13.15 -21.73 6.43
C SER A 390 -14.43 -21.27 7.12
N ALA A 391 -14.81 -20.01 6.91
CA ALA A 391 -16.02 -19.44 7.46
C ALA A 391 -17.23 -19.82 6.60
N ASP A 392 -17.80 -21.01 6.87
CA ASP A 392 -18.96 -21.59 6.20
C ASP A 392 -20.02 -22.06 7.23
N PHE A 393 -20.99 -21.20 7.54
CA PHE A 393 -22.03 -21.48 8.53
C PHE A 393 -23.26 -20.58 8.34
N THR A 394 -24.32 -20.88 9.08
CA THR A 394 -25.53 -20.05 9.15
C THR A 394 -25.67 -19.44 10.55
N LEU A 395 -26.27 -18.25 10.60
CA LEU A 395 -26.75 -17.64 11.83
C LEU A 395 -28.27 -17.82 11.88
N THR A 396 -28.76 -18.58 12.86
CA THR A 396 -30.18 -18.89 13.02
C THR A 396 -30.77 -18.18 14.24
N LYS A 397 -32.03 -17.76 14.15
CA LYS A 397 -32.80 -17.22 15.27
C LYS A 397 -34.16 -17.87 15.30
N ASN A 398 -34.50 -18.51 16.42
CA ASN A 398 -35.74 -19.28 16.58
C ASN A 398 -35.94 -20.38 15.51
N GLY A 399 -34.83 -20.98 15.04
CA GLY A 399 -34.86 -22.03 14.00
C GLY A 399 -34.94 -21.51 12.56
N GLU A 400 -35.03 -20.20 12.34
CA GLU A 400 -34.97 -19.59 11.00
C GLU A 400 -33.57 -19.07 10.70
N ILE A 401 -33.06 -19.33 9.49
CA ILE A 401 -31.80 -18.76 9.01
C ILE A 401 -32.00 -17.26 8.80
N LYS A 402 -31.14 -16.43 9.38
CA LYS A 402 -31.11 -14.97 9.19
C LYS A 402 -29.97 -14.54 8.30
N PHE A 403 -28.83 -15.21 8.43
CA PHE A 403 -27.67 -15.00 7.58
C PHE A 403 -27.06 -16.34 7.18
N LEU A 404 -26.64 -16.40 5.92
CA LEU A 404 -25.76 -17.41 5.39
C LEU A 404 -24.38 -16.79 5.23
N VAL A 405 -23.37 -17.41 5.84
CA VAL A 405 -21.96 -17.03 5.70
C VAL A 405 -21.29 -18.12 4.88
N GLU A 406 -20.93 -17.82 3.63
CA GLU A 406 -20.25 -18.73 2.71
C GLU A 406 -18.91 -18.12 2.30
N ASN A 407 -17.81 -18.84 2.54
CA ASN A 407 -16.45 -18.36 2.33
C ASN A 407 -16.24 -16.95 2.92
N GLY A 408 -16.77 -16.72 4.12
CA GLY A 408 -16.68 -15.45 4.85
C GLY A 408 -17.54 -14.30 4.29
N GLN A 409 -18.33 -14.53 3.24
CA GLN A 409 -19.24 -13.55 2.66
C GLN A 409 -20.66 -13.74 3.19
N VAL A 410 -21.35 -12.63 3.43
CA VAL A 410 -22.69 -12.63 4.05
C VAL A 410 -23.77 -12.51 2.98
N SER A 411 -24.74 -13.40 3.02
CA SER A 411 -26.02 -13.27 2.32
C SER A 411 -27.17 -13.25 3.33
N SER A 412 -28.02 -12.23 3.27
CA SER A 412 -29.28 -12.19 4.01
C SER A 412 -30.33 -13.03 3.29
N ILE A 413 -31.12 -13.82 4.03
CA ILE A 413 -32.18 -14.69 3.50
C ILE A 413 -33.55 -14.20 3.95
#